data_AF-C7Z6T3-F1
#
_entry.id   AF-C7Z6T3-F1
#
_cell.length_a   1.000
_cell.length_b   1.000
_cell.length_c   1.000
_cell.angle_alpha   90.00
_cell.angle_beta   90.00
_cell.angle_gamma   90.00
#
_symmetry.space_group_name_H-M   'P 1'
#
loop_
_entity.id
_entity.type
_entity.pdbx_description
1 polymer ?
#
loop_
_entity_poly.entity_id
_entity_poly.type
_entity_poly.pdbx_seq_one_letter_code
_entity_poly.pdbx_strand_id
1 'polypeptide(L)'
;MENREPEQKRACMEQVVGRFHDIDWRFVSSIAGHLGHDAEKIIGHILERQNLGYPYPKEPTEISLILKDNGPTDVGMEGWKEKQRANFRPRVKMIAGDFPYVPMKSIMEIMSNNKNHLYPSYMATLEIAAKTVFHGAPLPWTSKRYPSPLDKRYEDDNIFVTLGSTQDRTEGHLITELALCRLLRNQQSLRLSFLRMRRRDAIGLQQAMASGQASECEGCFTEYPMIQLIHCNGDQPHLFCPKCCATNADSQIAQSKYELRCISTEDCSASFSVGESSKFLSAEQVNAIDRARKEAAVEKDDQQQ
;
A
#
# COMPACT_ATOMS: atom_id res chain seq x y z
N MET A 1 -40.29 -19.27 -17.86
CA MET A 1 -39.94 -18.70 -16.54
C MET A 1 -38.84 -19.56 -15.93
N GLU A 2 -37.63 -19.58 -16.51
CA GLU A 2 -36.71 -20.70 -16.26
C GLU A 2 -35.22 -20.30 -16.23
N ASN A 3 -34.91 -19.07 -15.76
CA ASN A 3 -33.52 -18.60 -15.68
C ASN A 3 -33.14 -17.89 -14.37
N ARG A 4 -34.01 -17.91 -13.33
CA ARG A 4 -33.73 -17.23 -12.03
C ARG A 4 -32.97 -18.09 -11.01
N GLU A 5 -33.04 -19.41 -11.14
CA GLU A 5 -32.46 -20.36 -10.18
C GLU A 5 -30.91 -20.38 -10.12
N PRO A 6 -30.16 -20.27 -11.24
CA PRO A 6 -28.69 -20.26 -11.18
C PRO A 6 -28.12 -18.92 -10.71
N GLU A 7 -28.80 -17.80 -10.99
CA GLU A 7 -28.37 -16.47 -10.55
C GLU A 7 -28.53 -16.29 -9.03
N GLN A 8 -29.63 -16.79 -8.44
CA GLN A 8 -29.83 -16.75 -6.99
C GLN A 8 -28.79 -17.59 -6.24
N LYS A 9 -28.44 -18.77 -6.75
CA LYS A 9 -27.40 -19.62 -6.14
C LYS A 9 -26.02 -18.96 -6.21
N ARG A 10 -25.71 -18.28 -7.31
CA ARG A 10 -24.43 -17.58 -7.48
C ARG A 10 -24.33 -16.33 -6.59
N ALA A 11 -25.38 -15.51 -6.54
CA ALA A 11 -25.45 -14.34 -5.67
C ALA A 11 -25.37 -14.72 -4.18
N CYS A 12 -26.00 -15.84 -3.79
CA CYS A 12 -25.87 -16.39 -2.44
C CYS A 12 -24.42 -16.78 -2.12
N MET A 13 -23.74 -17.48 -3.03
CA MET A 13 -22.35 -17.88 -2.83
C MET A 13 -21.40 -16.67 -2.73
N GLU A 14 -21.58 -15.67 -3.59
CA GLU A 14 -20.77 -14.45 -3.57
C GLU A 14 -20.85 -13.71 -2.22
N GLN A 15 -22.05 -13.66 -1.61
CA GLN A 15 -22.23 -13.04 -0.29
C GLN A 15 -21.59 -13.83 0.85
N VAL A 16 -21.63 -15.17 0.80
CA VAL A 16 -21.01 -16.03 1.82
C VAL A 16 -19.48 -15.94 1.73
N VAL A 17 -18.92 -16.02 0.51
CA VAL A 17 -17.46 -15.93 0.27
C VAL A 17 -16.93 -14.54 0.57
N GLY A 18 -17.70 -13.47 0.30
CA GLY A 18 -17.34 -12.11 0.65
C GLY A 18 -17.24 -11.85 2.16
N ARG A 19 -17.81 -12.73 3.00
CA ARG A 19 -17.73 -12.64 4.46
C ARG A 19 -16.74 -13.64 5.06
N PHE A 20 -16.57 -14.79 4.42
CA PHE A 20 -15.60 -15.82 4.80
C PHE A 20 -14.73 -16.20 3.60
N HIS A 21 -13.69 -15.41 3.35
CA HIS A 21 -12.84 -15.55 2.16
C HIS A 21 -12.06 -16.88 2.07
N ASP A 22 -12.00 -17.66 3.15
CA ASP A 22 -11.25 -18.91 3.25
C ASP A 22 -12.13 -20.16 3.44
N ILE A 23 -13.44 -20.04 3.26
CA ILE A 23 -14.40 -21.13 3.51
C ILE A 23 -14.45 -22.17 2.39
N ASP A 24 -14.45 -23.47 2.73
CA ASP A 24 -14.55 -24.56 1.75
C ASP A 24 -15.89 -24.53 1.00
N TRP A 25 -15.85 -24.29 -0.32
CA TRP A 25 -17.03 -24.22 -1.16
C TRP A 25 -17.87 -25.51 -1.15
N ARG A 26 -17.24 -26.66 -0.92
CA ARG A 26 -17.94 -27.96 -0.83
C ARG A 26 -18.79 -28.05 0.43
N PHE A 27 -18.27 -27.51 1.54
CA PHE A 27 -19.00 -27.42 2.80
C PHE A 27 -20.20 -26.48 2.66
N VAL A 28 -20.01 -25.29 2.08
CA VAL A 28 -21.10 -24.33 1.81
C VAL A 28 -22.18 -24.97 0.92
N SER A 29 -21.77 -25.68 -0.13
CA SER A 29 -22.71 -26.37 -1.04
C SER A 29 -23.54 -27.47 -0.35
N SER A 30 -22.95 -28.18 0.63
CA SER A 30 -23.63 -29.23 1.38
C SER A 30 -24.71 -28.72 2.35
N ILE A 31 -24.53 -27.52 2.91
CA ILE A 31 -25.50 -26.90 3.82
C ILE A 31 -26.51 -26.02 3.08
N ALA A 32 -26.14 -25.49 1.90
CA ALA A 32 -26.97 -24.58 1.13
C ALA A 32 -28.29 -25.22 0.65
N GLY A 33 -28.28 -26.52 0.32
CA GLY A 33 -29.50 -27.24 -0.09
C GLY A 33 -30.55 -27.36 1.02
N HIS A 34 -30.11 -27.54 2.27
CA HIS A 34 -31.01 -27.63 3.44
C HIS A 34 -31.48 -26.26 3.94
N LEU A 35 -30.73 -25.20 3.65
CA LEU A 35 -31.03 -23.83 4.06
C LEU A 35 -31.68 -22.99 2.94
N GLY A 36 -32.06 -23.63 1.82
CA GLY A 36 -32.80 -23.01 0.73
C GLY A 36 -32.00 -21.99 -0.08
N HIS A 37 -30.67 -22.10 -0.12
CA HIS A 37 -29.76 -21.18 -0.81
C HIS A 37 -29.93 -19.71 -0.39
N ASP A 38 -30.18 -19.50 0.91
CA ASP A 38 -30.28 -18.19 1.56
C ASP A 38 -28.97 -17.86 2.27
N ALA A 39 -28.30 -16.78 1.83
CA ALA A 39 -26.98 -16.40 2.32
C ALA A 39 -26.98 -16.04 3.80
N GLU A 40 -28.01 -15.37 4.31
CA GLU A 40 -28.07 -14.93 5.71
C GLU A 40 -28.22 -16.12 6.65
N LYS A 41 -29.03 -17.13 6.26
CA LYS A 41 -29.20 -18.35 7.04
C LYS A 41 -27.94 -19.21 7.06
N ILE A 42 -27.24 -19.29 5.92
CA ILE A 42 -25.96 -20.00 5.82
C ILE A 42 -24.90 -19.32 6.68
N ILE A 43 -24.77 -17.99 6.60
CA ILE A 43 -23.85 -17.19 7.43
C ILE A 43 -24.18 -17.36 8.91
N GLY A 44 -25.47 -17.26 9.27
CA GLY A 44 -25.93 -17.44 10.65
C GLY A 44 -25.58 -18.82 11.21
N HIS A 45 -25.81 -19.88 10.43
CA HIS A 45 -25.47 -21.25 10.82
C HIS A 45 -23.96 -21.46 11.00
N ILE A 46 -23.13 -20.83 10.16
CA ILE A 46 -21.65 -20.88 10.28
C ILE A 46 -21.19 -20.15 11.55
N LEU A 47 -21.73 -18.97 11.84
CA LEU A 47 -21.39 -18.17 13.03
C LEU A 47 -21.83 -18.87 14.32
N GLU A 48 -23.01 -19.50 14.32
CA GLU A 48 -23.52 -20.25 15.46
C GLU A 48 -22.63 -21.46 15.79
N ARG A 49 -22.16 -22.20 14.77
CA ARG A 49 -21.18 -23.28 14.95
C ARG A 49 -19.84 -22.79 15.50
N GLN A 50 -19.38 -21.61 15.06
CA GLN A 50 -18.16 -21.00 15.61
C GLN A 50 -18.33 -20.60 17.08
N ASN A 51 -19.47 -20.04 17.46
CA ASN A 51 -19.78 -19.69 18.86
C ASN A 51 -19.86 -20.92 19.76
N LEU A 52 -20.27 -22.07 19.21
CA LEU A 52 -20.25 -23.38 19.89
C LEU A 52 -18.86 -24.05 19.90
N GLY A 53 -17.82 -23.37 19.40
CA GLY A 53 -16.43 -23.84 19.42
C GLY A 53 -16.06 -24.78 18.27
N TYR A 54 -16.93 -24.96 17.26
CA TYR A 54 -16.64 -25.79 16.10
C TYR A 54 -16.18 -24.92 14.92
N PRO A 55 -14.90 -24.99 14.52
CA PRO A 55 -14.40 -24.24 13.37
C PRO A 55 -15.01 -24.78 12.06
N TYR A 56 -15.37 -23.88 11.13
CA TYR A 56 -15.86 -24.28 9.82
C TYR A 56 -14.72 -24.78 8.92
N PRO A 57 -14.97 -25.75 8.02
CA PRO A 57 -13.97 -26.23 7.06
C PRO A 57 -13.51 -25.11 6.13
N LYS A 58 -12.19 -24.92 6.06
CA LYS A 58 -11.55 -23.94 5.18
C LYS A 58 -11.09 -24.60 3.89
N GLU A 59 -11.08 -23.86 2.78
CA GLU A 59 -10.51 -24.38 1.54
C GLU A 59 -9.07 -24.83 1.79
N PRO A 60 -8.73 -26.08 1.42
CA PRO A 60 -7.37 -26.55 1.53
C PRO A 60 -6.51 -25.74 0.55
N THR A 61 -5.65 -24.87 1.09
CA THR A 61 -4.57 -24.24 0.32
C THR A 61 -3.71 -25.34 -0.30
N GLU A 62 -3.11 -25.12 -1.47
CA GLU A 62 -2.19 -26.08 -2.11
C GLU A 62 -1.14 -26.63 -1.13
N ILE A 63 -0.72 -25.81 -0.17
CA ILE A 63 0.21 -26.15 0.92
C ILE A 63 -0.35 -27.23 1.86
N SER A 64 -1.64 -27.22 2.17
CA SER A 64 -2.29 -28.19 3.06
C SER A 64 -2.51 -29.58 2.42
N LEU A 65 -2.64 -29.62 1.08
CA LEU A 65 -2.68 -30.86 0.31
C LEU A 65 -1.28 -31.51 0.25
N ILE A 66 -0.24 -30.70 0.06
CA ILE A 66 1.17 -31.14 0.08
C ILE A 66 1.59 -31.71 1.44
N LEU A 67 1.01 -31.21 2.55
CA LEU A 67 1.31 -31.68 3.90
C LEU A 67 0.62 -33.01 4.26
N LYS A 68 -0.52 -33.35 3.63
CA LYS A 68 -1.25 -34.61 3.90
C LYS A 68 -0.65 -35.82 3.19
N ASP A 69 -0.08 -35.63 2.00
CA ASP A 69 0.55 -36.72 1.22
C ASP A 69 1.91 -37.17 1.76
N ASN A 70 2.46 -36.46 2.76
CA ASN A 70 3.82 -36.64 3.24
C ASN A 70 3.90 -37.02 4.73
N GLY A 71 2.98 -37.84 5.22
CA GLY A 71 3.10 -38.46 6.54
C GLY A 71 4.32 -39.40 6.59
N PRO A 72 5.25 -39.25 7.55
CA PRO A 72 6.51 -39.98 7.50
C PRO A 72 6.36 -41.40 8.08
N THR A 73 6.91 -42.39 7.37
CA THR A 73 7.37 -43.64 7.99
C THR A 73 8.70 -43.39 8.71
N ASP A 74 8.98 -44.20 9.74
CA ASP A 74 10.01 -44.00 10.77
C ASP A 74 11.43 -43.79 10.24
N VAL A 75 11.71 -44.20 8.99
CA VAL A 75 13.01 -44.05 8.30
C VAL A 75 13.22 -42.65 7.70
N GLY A 76 12.18 -41.80 7.64
CA GLY A 76 12.19 -40.50 6.96
C GLY A 76 12.47 -39.27 7.85
N MET A 77 12.49 -39.42 9.18
CA MET A 77 12.53 -38.27 10.08
C MET A 77 13.88 -37.52 10.07
N GLU A 78 14.99 -38.20 9.78
CA GLU A 78 16.32 -37.56 9.68
C GLU A 78 16.51 -36.77 8.37
N GLY A 79 16.09 -37.34 7.22
CA GLY A 79 16.15 -36.65 5.92
C GLY A 79 15.23 -35.43 5.84
N TRP A 80 14.09 -35.46 6.55
CA TRP A 80 13.19 -34.31 6.70
C TRP A 80 13.80 -33.18 7.55
N LYS A 81 14.52 -33.51 8.63
CA LYS A 81 15.25 -32.54 9.46
C LYS A 81 16.46 -31.94 8.73
N GLU A 82 17.14 -32.70 7.89
CA GLU A 82 18.26 -32.24 7.05
C GLU A 82 17.79 -31.21 6.00
N LYS A 83 16.69 -31.49 5.27
CA LYS A 83 16.08 -30.54 4.31
C LYS A 83 15.53 -29.28 4.98
N GLN A 84 14.96 -29.39 6.18
CA GLN A 84 14.52 -28.24 6.98
C GLN A 84 15.71 -27.35 7.39
N ARG A 85 16.85 -27.94 7.76
CA ARG A 85 18.10 -27.22 8.08
C ARG A 85 18.76 -26.58 6.86
N ALA A 86 18.74 -27.25 5.70
CA ALA A 86 19.30 -26.74 4.44
C ALA A 86 18.64 -25.41 4.01
N ASN A 87 17.31 -25.32 4.16
CA ASN A 87 16.56 -24.11 3.77
C ASN A 87 16.48 -23.05 4.89
N PHE A 88 16.91 -23.38 6.12
CA PHE A 88 16.91 -22.44 7.24
C PHE A 88 17.98 -21.33 7.08
N ARG A 89 19.20 -21.69 6.66
CA ARG A 89 20.30 -20.73 6.51
C ARG A 89 20.06 -19.66 5.43
N PRO A 90 19.55 -19.98 4.23
CA PRO A 90 19.19 -18.98 3.22
C PRO A 90 18.14 -17.98 3.72
N ARG A 91 17.07 -18.46 4.37
CA ARG A 91 16.00 -17.60 4.93
C ARG A 91 16.52 -16.63 5.97
N VAL A 92 17.36 -17.09 6.90
CA VAL A 92 18.00 -16.23 7.90
C VAL A 92 18.82 -15.12 7.23
N LYS A 93 19.57 -15.44 6.16
CA LYS A 93 20.35 -14.45 5.40
C LYS A 93 19.46 -13.44 4.65
N MET A 94 18.36 -13.89 4.08
CA MET A 94 17.38 -13.02 3.39
C MET A 94 16.80 -11.98 4.36
N ILE A 95 16.36 -12.40 5.55
CA ILE A 95 15.89 -11.48 6.59
C ILE A 95 17.05 -10.59 7.07
N ALA A 96 18.23 -11.15 7.33
CA ALA A 96 19.37 -10.39 7.86
C ALA A 96 19.86 -9.29 6.90
N GLY A 97 19.74 -9.48 5.59
CA GLY A 97 20.07 -8.45 4.61
C GLY A 97 19.08 -7.29 4.60
N ASP A 98 17.78 -7.58 4.78
CA ASP A 98 16.73 -6.54 4.89
C ASP A 98 16.71 -5.85 6.26
N PHE A 99 17.23 -6.52 7.29
CA PHE A 99 17.36 -6.01 8.66
C PHE A 99 18.83 -5.99 9.10
N PRO A 100 19.66 -5.15 8.47
CA PRO A 100 21.11 -5.24 8.56
C PRO A 100 21.65 -5.05 9.98
N TYR A 101 20.94 -4.37 10.88
CA TYR A 101 21.38 -4.13 12.25
C TYR A 101 20.82 -5.13 13.29
N VAL A 102 19.91 -6.03 12.90
CA VAL A 102 19.34 -7.03 13.80
C VAL A 102 20.30 -8.21 13.97
N PRO A 103 20.70 -8.61 15.19
CA PRO A 103 21.60 -9.74 15.40
C PRO A 103 21.07 -11.03 14.78
N MET A 104 21.97 -11.81 14.18
CA MET A 104 21.62 -13.09 13.55
C MET A 104 20.95 -14.04 14.54
N LYS A 105 21.40 -14.02 15.80
CA LYS A 105 20.83 -14.81 16.90
C LYS A 105 19.33 -14.50 17.10
N SER A 106 18.97 -13.22 17.09
CA SER A 106 17.58 -12.77 17.25
C SER A 106 16.73 -13.18 16.05
N ILE A 107 17.26 -13.08 14.83
CA ILE A 107 16.55 -13.55 13.62
C ILE A 107 16.31 -15.05 13.69
N MET A 108 17.31 -15.84 14.09
CA MET A 108 17.16 -17.29 14.26
C MET A 108 16.12 -17.66 15.32
N GLU A 109 16.07 -16.91 16.43
CA GLU A 109 15.07 -17.10 17.48
C GLU A 109 13.65 -16.77 17.00
N ILE A 110 13.48 -15.62 16.33
CA ILE A 110 12.20 -15.24 15.71
C ILE A 110 11.76 -16.31 14.70
N MET A 111 12.69 -16.82 13.89
CA MET A 111 12.40 -17.88 12.94
C MET A 111 11.98 -19.17 13.62
N SER A 112 12.68 -19.59 14.67
CA SER A 112 12.33 -20.78 15.45
C SER A 112 10.91 -20.66 16.01
N ASN A 113 10.54 -19.50 16.53
CA ASN A 113 9.20 -19.23 17.06
C ASN A 113 8.11 -19.23 15.97
N ASN A 114 8.49 -18.94 14.72
CA ASN A 114 7.61 -18.87 13.55
C ASN A 114 7.73 -20.11 12.64
N LYS A 115 8.07 -21.28 13.21
CA LYS A 115 8.17 -22.56 12.47
C LYS A 115 9.12 -22.51 11.27
N ASN A 116 10.13 -21.64 11.33
CA ASN A 116 11.11 -21.41 10.28
C ASN A 116 10.53 -20.91 8.94
N HIS A 117 9.32 -20.36 8.93
CA HIS A 117 8.72 -19.76 7.74
C HIS A 117 9.26 -18.34 7.53
N LEU A 118 9.55 -17.97 6.28
CA LEU A 118 10.20 -16.69 5.96
C LEU A 118 9.26 -15.51 6.24
N TYR A 119 8.06 -15.51 5.67
CA TYR A 119 7.10 -14.41 5.77
C TYR A 119 6.70 -14.08 7.22
N PRO A 120 6.25 -15.03 8.06
CA PRO A 120 5.86 -14.70 9.43
C PRO A 120 7.04 -14.17 10.26
N SER A 121 8.24 -14.71 10.04
CA SER A 121 9.46 -14.26 10.71
C SER A 121 9.88 -12.85 10.27
N TYR A 122 9.73 -12.55 8.98
CA TYR A 122 9.98 -11.23 8.42
C TYR A 122 9.03 -10.20 9.03
N MET A 123 7.73 -10.50 9.06
CA MET A 123 6.71 -9.61 9.60
C MET A 123 6.88 -9.41 11.10
N ALA A 124 7.20 -10.45 11.86
CA ALA A 124 7.51 -10.34 13.29
C ALA A 124 8.74 -9.45 13.54
N THR A 125 9.80 -9.60 12.73
CA THR A 125 11.00 -8.75 12.82
C THR A 125 10.66 -7.28 12.54
N LEU A 126 9.87 -7.03 11.48
CA LEU A 126 9.38 -5.70 11.13
C LEU A 126 8.55 -5.07 12.26
N GLU A 127 7.65 -5.85 12.86
CA GLU A 127 6.77 -5.38 13.94
C GLU A 127 7.56 -5.00 15.20
N ILE A 128 8.53 -5.82 15.61
CA ILE A 128 9.40 -5.51 16.77
C ILE A 128 10.22 -4.24 16.50
N ALA A 129 10.78 -4.11 15.30
CA ALA A 129 11.50 -2.90 14.91
C ALA A 129 10.58 -1.66 14.92
N ALA A 130 9.35 -1.80 14.41
CA ALA A 130 8.36 -0.72 14.41
C ALA A 130 7.96 -0.32 15.84
N LYS A 131 7.68 -1.27 16.74
CA LYS A 131 7.30 -0.97 18.13
C LYS A 131 8.32 -0.11 18.86
N THR A 132 9.60 -0.34 18.59
CA THR A 132 10.69 0.47 19.14
C THR A 132 10.59 1.92 18.66
N VAL A 133 10.44 2.12 17.35
CA VAL A 133 10.41 3.45 16.74
C VAL A 133 9.15 4.24 17.10
N PHE A 134 7.99 3.58 17.17
CA PHE A 134 6.69 4.25 17.37
C PHE A 134 6.26 4.36 18.83
N HIS A 135 6.62 3.39 19.67
CA HIS A 135 6.16 3.31 21.06
C HIS A 135 7.30 3.47 22.07
N GLY A 136 8.54 3.68 21.62
CA GLY A 136 9.71 3.76 22.49
C GLY A 136 9.98 2.46 23.25
N ALA A 137 9.40 1.33 22.80
CA ALA A 137 9.60 0.05 23.44
C ALA A 137 11.08 -0.37 23.33
N PRO A 138 11.70 -0.90 24.38
CA PRO A 138 13.07 -1.40 24.28
C PRO A 138 13.12 -2.58 23.30
N LEU A 139 14.16 -2.60 22.44
CA LEU A 139 14.42 -3.75 21.59
C LEU A 139 14.74 -4.97 22.47
N PRO A 140 14.27 -6.17 22.12
CA PRO A 140 14.64 -7.39 22.83
C PRO A 140 16.08 -7.84 22.52
N TRP A 141 16.83 -7.07 21.73
CA TRP A 141 18.22 -7.34 21.38
C TRP A 141 19.07 -6.08 21.34
N THR A 142 20.38 -6.26 21.46
CA THR A 142 21.36 -5.20 21.20
C THR A 142 21.66 -5.12 19.71
N SER A 143 21.41 -3.97 19.08
CA SER A 143 21.70 -3.76 17.67
C SER A 143 23.19 -3.96 17.35
N LYS A 144 23.47 -4.56 16.19
CA LYS A 144 24.84 -4.72 15.69
C LYS A 144 25.47 -3.35 15.43
N ARG A 145 26.79 -3.26 15.60
CA ARG A 145 27.57 -2.07 15.21
C ARG A 145 27.73 -1.94 13.70
N TYR A 146 27.77 -3.07 12.99
CA TYR A 146 27.97 -3.12 11.55
C TYR A 146 26.79 -3.83 10.86
N PRO A 147 26.37 -3.33 9.68
CA PRO A 147 25.27 -3.92 8.94
C PRO A 147 25.65 -5.30 8.40
N SER A 148 24.72 -6.26 8.48
CA SER A 148 24.84 -7.51 7.72
C SER A 148 24.71 -7.21 6.23
N PRO A 149 25.62 -7.74 5.39
CA PRO A 149 25.50 -7.58 3.94
C PRO A 149 24.31 -8.39 3.42
N LEU A 150 23.51 -7.78 2.53
CA LEU A 150 22.55 -8.49 1.69
C LEU A 150 23.33 -9.21 0.58
N ASP A 151 23.05 -10.49 0.35
CA ASP A 151 23.61 -11.23 -0.78
C ASP A 151 23.11 -10.56 -2.07
N LYS A 152 24.01 -10.25 -3.01
CA LYS A 152 23.69 -9.55 -4.26
C LYS A 152 22.55 -10.21 -5.03
N ARG A 153 22.43 -11.54 -4.93
CA ARG A 153 21.35 -12.32 -5.57
C ARG A 153 19.96 -12.00 -5.02
N TYR A 154 19.87 -11.48 -3.81
CA TYR A 154 18.62 -11.09 -3.17
C TYR A 154 18.46 -9.57 -3.10
N GLU A 155 19.30 -8.77 -3.77
CA GLU A 155 19.05 -7.33 -3.93
C GLU A 155 17.82 -7.07 -4.81
N ASP A 156 17.14 -5.94 -4.62
CA ASP A 156 15.91 -5.60 -5.36
C ASP A 156 16.15 -5.59 -6.88
N ASP A 157 17.30 -5.09 -7.34
CA ASP A 157 17.66 -5.03 -8.76
C ASP A 157 17.87 -6.43 -9.38
N ASN A 158 18.29 -7.40 -8.58
CA ASN A 158 18.66 -8.74 -9.03
C ASN A 158 17.60 -9.80 -8.73
N ILE A 159 16.51 -9.44 -8.03
CA ILE A 159 15.56 -10.42 -7.50
C ILE A 159 14.83 -11.20 -8.60
N PHE A 160 14.41 -10.50 -9.67
CA PHE A 160 13.73 -11.12 -10.81
C PHE A 160 14.68 -11.92 -11.70
N VAL A 161 15.93 -11.44 -11.84
CA VAL A 161 16.98 -12.16 -12.57
C VAL A 161 17.32 -13.47 -11.85
N THR A 162 17.47 -13.42 -10.53
CA THR A 162 17.76 -14.58 -9.70
C THR A 162 16.60 -15.57 -9.74
N LEU A 163 15.35 -15.10 -9.66
CA LEU A 163 14.16 -15.94 -9.82
C LEU A 163 14.09 -16.63 -11.19
N GLY A 164 14.46 -15.94 -12.27
CA GLY A 164 14.47 -16.52 -13.62
C GLY A 164 15.61 -17.51 -13.87
N SER A 165 16.70 -17.43 -13.09
CA SER A 165 17.89 -18.28 -13.25
C SER A 165 17.95 -19.47 -12.28
N THR A 166 17.12 -19.49 -11.22
CA THR A 166 17.16 -20.57 -10.23
C THR A 166 16.55 -21.86 -10.79
N GLN A 167 17.26 -22.97 -10.63
CA GLN A 167 16.79 -24.31 -10.98
C GLN A 167 16.10 -24.99 -9.78
N ASP A 168 16.31 -24.47 -8.57
CA ASP A 168 15.71 -25.02 -7.34
C ASP A 168 14.33 -24.39 -7.11
N ARG A 169 13.29 -25.21 -7.27
CA ARG A 169 11.90 -24.81 -7.03
C ARG A 169 11.68 -24.27 -5.61
N THR A 170 12.39 -24.80 -4.61
CA THR A 170 12.26 -24.32 -3.22
C THR A 170 12.91 -22.97 -3.02
N GLU A 171 14.06 -22.70 -3.65
CA GLU A 171 14.67 -21.38 -3.65
C GLU A 171 13.77 -20.36 -4.37
N GLY A 172 13.21 -20.72 -5.53
CA GLY A 172 12.28 -19.86 -6.28
C GLY A 172 11.04 -19.43 -5.47
N HIS A 173 10.47 -20.35 -4.69
CA HIS A 173 9.38 -20.00 -3.76
C HIS A 173 9.83 -19.02 -2.67
N LEU A 174 11.03 -19.18 -2.10
CA LEU A 174 11.56 -18.28 -1.07
C LEU A 174 11.87 -16.88 -1.62
N ILE A 175 12.41 -16.79 -2.84
CA ILE A 175 12.65 -15.50 -3.51
C ILE A 175 11.32 -14.77 -3.76
N THR A 176 10.31 -15.50 -4.24
CA THR A 176 8.95 -14.96 -4.42
C THR A 176 8.36 -14.45 -3.11
N GLU A 177 8.47 -15.24 -2.04
CA GLU A 177 8.00 -14.86 -0.70
C GLU A 177 8.74 -13.63 -0.16
N LEU A 178 10.06 -13.51 -0.36
CA LEU A 178 10.85 -12.33 -0.01
C LEU A 178 10.38 -11.08 -0.77
N ALA A 179 10.14 -11.20 -2.08
CA ALA A 179 9.63 -10.10 -2.90
C ALA A 179 8.28 -9.57 -2.36
N LEU A 180 7.37 -10.48 -1.99
CA LEU A 180 6.09 -10.14 -1.37
C LEU A 180 6.27 -9.45 -0.01
N CYS A 181 7.21 -9.93 0.81
CA CYS A 181 7.53 -9.29 2.10
C CYS A 181 7.97 -7.83 1.91
N ARG A 182 8.83 -7.57 0.93
CA ARG A 182 9.34 -6.22 0.61
C ARG A 182 8.24 -5.31 0.08
N LEU A 183 7.38 -5.82 -0.81
CA LEU A 183 6.23 -5.07 -1.31
C LEU A 183 5.33 -4.60 -0.16
N LEU A 184 4.99 -5.51 0.76
CA LEU A 184 4.15 -5.20 1.92
C LEU A 184 4.83 -4.20 2.87
N ARG A 185 6.13 -4.37 3.14
CA ARG A 185 6.92 -3.39 3.91
C ARG A 185 6.85 -2.00 3.29
N ASN A 186 7.05 -1.90 1.98
CA ASN A 186 7.03 -0.63 1.26
C ASN A 186 5.63 0.01 1.31
N GLN A 187 4.58 -0.77 1.11
CA GLN A 187 3.19 -0.29 1.23
C GLN A 187 2.88 0.24 2.64
N GLN A 188 3.32 -0.46 3.69
CA GLN A 188 3.17 0.00 5.07
C GLN A 188 3.93 1.31 5.31
N SER A 189 5.17 1.40 4.81
CA SER A 189 6.00 2.61 4.92
C SER A 189 5.33 3.82 4.26
N LEU A 190 4.81 3.66 3.04
CA LEU A 190 4.06 4.70 2.31
C LEU A 190 2.79 5.12 3.05
N ARG A 191 2.03 4.16 3.60
CA ARG A 191 0.85 4.46 4.41
C ARG A 191 1.22 5.28 5.65
N LEU A 192 2.28 4.91 6.35
CA LEU A 192 2.74 5.62 7.56
C LEU A 192 3.31 7.00 7.23
N SER A 193 4.05 7.16 6.12
CA SER A 193 4.55 8.47 5.69
C SER A 193 3.40 9.43 5.37
N PHE A 194 2.36 8.94 4.70
CA PHE A 194 1.15 9.71 4.42
C PHE A 194 0.42 10.14 5.69
N LEU A 195 0.23 9.23 6.65
CA LEU A 195 -0.38 9.56 7.95
C LEU A 195 0.46 10.58 8.73
N ARG A 196 1.80 10.46 8.71
CA ARG A 196 2.71 11.43 9.33
C ARG A 196 2.64 12.80 8.66
N MET A 197 2.49 12.85 7.33
CA MET A 197 2.31 14.11 6.60
C MET A 197 1.00 14.78 7.01
N ARG A 198 -0.13 14.06 6.95
CA ARG A 198 -1.44 14.58 7.40
C ARG A 198 -1.41 15.09 8.85
N ARG A 199 -0.73 14.37 9.75
CA ARG A 199 -0.60 14.80 11.14
C ARG A 199 0.22 16.10 11.27
N ARG A 200 1.30 16.24 10.50
CA ARG A 200 2.09 17.49 10.46
C ARG A 200 1.25 18.65 9.92
N ASP A 201 0.49 18.42 8.86
CA ASP A 201 -0.38 19.44 8.27
C ASP A 201 -1.46 19.89 9.27
N ALA A 202 -2.09 18.94 9.97
CA ALA A 202 -3.08 19.24 11.00
C ALA A 202 -2.49 20.04 12.18
N ILE A 203 -1.30 19.67 12.67
CA ILE A 203 -0.60 20.41 13.73
C ILE A 203 -0.23 21.81 13.24
N GLY A 204 0.27 21.92 12.01
CA GLY A 204 0.65 23.20 11.40
C GLY A 204 -0.55 24.15 11.25
N LEU A 205 -1.70 23.63 10.82
CA LEU A 205 -2.95 24.40 10.77
C LEU A 205 -3.39 24.86 12.17
N GLN A 206 -3.38 23.97 13.16
CA GLN A 206 -3.76 24.32 14.52
C GLN A 206 -2.85 25.43 15.11
N GLN A 207 -1.55 25.38 14.83
CA GLN A 207 -0.60 26.43 15.24
C GLN A 207 -0.85 27.74 14.50
N ALA A 208 -1.18 27.70 13.21
CA ALA A 208 -1.53 28.88 12.42
C ALA A 208 -2.82 29.53 12.97
N MET A 209 -3.84 28.73 13.29
CA MET A 209 -5.08 29.22 13.90
C MET A 209 -4.81 29.89 15.26
N ALA A 210 -4.04 29.23 16.13
CA ALA A 210 -3.71 29.76 17.46
C ALA A 210 -2.91 31.08 17.40
N SER A 211 -2.17 31.33 16.31
CA SER A 211 -1.39 32.55 16.09
C SER A 211 -2.10 33.60 15.22
N GLY A 212 -3.35 33.35 14.81
CA GLY A 212 -4.09 34.22 13.89
C GLY A 212 -3.47 34.29 12.49
N GLN A 213 -2.68 33.29 12.11
CA GLN A 213 -2.00 33.15 10.81
C GLN A 213 -2.68 32.13 9.88
N ALA A 214 -3.95 31.84 10.12
CA ALA A 214 -4.79 31.02 9.25
C ALA A 214 -5.79 31.91 8.50
N SER A 215 -6.08 31.57 7.26
CA SER A 215 -7.08 32.23 6.42
C SER A 215 -7.82 31.20 5.59
N GLU A 216 -9.02 31.55 5.14
CA GLU A 216 -9.83 30.70 4.26
C GLU A 216 -9.36 30.81 2.81
N CYS A 217 -9.51 29.71 2.07
CA CYS A 217 -9.40 29.71 0.62
C CYS A 217 -10.70 30.22 0.00
N GLU A 218 -10.64 31.26 -0.83
CA GLU A 218 -11.82 31.87 -1.45
C GLU A 218 -12.55 30.95 -2.45
N GLY A 219 -11.90 29.89 -2.93
CA GLY A 219 -12.51 28.93 -3.86
C GLY A 219 -13.27 27.78 -3.19
N CYS A 220 -12.83 27.34 -2.01
CA CYS A 220 -13.42 26.17 -1.32
C CYS A 220 -13.80 26.41 0.15
N PHE A 221 -13.61 27.63 0.64
CA PHE A 221 -13.94 28.07 2.00
C PHE A 221 -13.36 27.18 3.11
N THR A 222 -12.27 26.48 2.82
CA THR A 222 -11.54 25.67 3.80
C THR A 222 -10.38 26.50 4.34
N GLU A 223 -10.13 26.41 5.64
CA GLU A 223 -9.03 27.10 6.32
C GLU A 223 -7.68 26.45 6.03
N TYR A 224 -6.68 27.30 5.77
CA TYR A 224 -5.29 26.90 5.59
C TYR A 224 -4.36 27.86 6.34
N PRO A 225 -3.13 27.44 6.69
CA PRO A 225 -2.11 28.40 7.09
C PRO A 225 -1.90 29.42 5.96
N MET A 226 -1.85 30.73 6.26
CA MET A 226 -1.67 31.77 5.25
C MET A 226 -0.44 31.51 4.37
N ILE A 227 0.64 30.97 4.94
CA ILE A 227 1.87 30.62 4.21
C ILE A 227 1.69 29.55 3.13
N GLN A 228 0.60 28.76 3.19
CA GLN A 228 0.27 27.74 2.21
C GLN A 228 -0.70 28.24 1.14
N LEU A 229 -1.37 29.37 1.38
CA LEU A 229 -2.24 29.98 0.40
C LEU A 229 -1.40 30.65 -0.69
N ILE A 230 -1.95 30.60 -1.89
CA ILE A 230 -1.41 31.19 -3.11
C ILE A 230 -2.20 32.45 -3.39
N HIS A 231 -1.50 33.53 -3.70
CA HIS A 231 -2.12 34.81 -4.00
C HIS A 231 -1.99 35.18 -5.48
N CYS A 232 -3.02 35.83 -6.03
CA CYS A 232 -2.93 36.43 -7.36
C CYS A 232 -2.18 37.78 -7.31
N ASN A 233 -1.75 38.29 -8.47
CA ASN A 233 -1.13 39.62 -8.60
C ASN A 233 -2.19 40.74 -8.77
N GLY A 234 -3.37 40.58 -8.19
CA GLY A 234 -4.42 41.60 -8.25
C GLY A 234 -4.16 42.74 -7.26
N ASP A 235 -4.83 43.88 -7.45
CA ASP A 235 -4.73 45.03 -6.53
C ASP A 235 -5.10 44.66 -5.09
N GLN A 236 -6.08 43.75 -4.95
CA GLN A 236 -6.33 42.99 -3.72
C GLN A 236 -5.94 41.53 -3.97
N PRO A 237 -4.97 40.98 -3.21
CA PRO A 237 -4.52 39.61 -3.41
C PRO A 237 -5.56 38.61 -2.93
N HIS A 238 -6.22 37.94 -3.87
CA HIS A 238 -7.14 36.85 -3.56
C HIS A 238 -6.36 35.60 -3.14
N LEU A 239 -6.84 34.89 -2.11
CA LEU A 239 -6.14 33.76 -1.50
C LEU A 239 -6.78 32.41 -1.86
N PHE A 240 -6.01 31.51 -2.46
CA PHE A 240 -6.46 30.19 -2.87
C PHE A 240 -5.55 29.08 -2.35
N CYS A 241 -6.13 27.91 -2.06
CA CYS A 241 -5.31 26.75 -1.72
C CYS A 241 -4.68 26.13 -2.97
N PRO A 242 -3.54 25.41 -2.83
CA PRO A 242 -2.86 24.77 -3.95
C PRO A 242 -3.75 23.84 -4.76
N LYS A 243 -4.72 23.19 -4.12
CA LYS A 243 -5.67 22.30 -4.80
C LYS A 243 -6.59 23.07 -5.76
N CYS A 244 -7.16 24.19 -5.32
CA CYS A 244 -8.02 25.02 -6.17
C CYS A 244 -7.21 25.60 -7.34
N CYS A 245 -5.98 26.07 -7.09
CA CYS A 245 -5.08 26.54 -8.14
C CYS A 245 -4.73 25.46 -9.16
N ALA A 246 -4.39 24.25 -8.70
CA ALA A 246 -4.08 23.12 -9.58
C ALA A 246 -5.30 22.73 -10.45
N THR A 247 -6.49 22.64 -9.86
CA THR A 247 -7.73 22.33 -10.61
C THR A 247 -8.06 23.42 -11.64
N ASN A 248 -7.85 24.70 -11.31
CA ASN A 248 -7.99 25.78 -12.28
C ASN A 248 -6.96 25.64 -13.41
N ALA A 249 -5.70 25.34 -13.10
CA ALA A 249 -4.67 25.12 -14.11
C ALA A 249 -5.01 23.98 -15.06
N ASP A 250 -5.45 22.84 -14.54
CA ASP A 250 -5.92 21.71 -15.37
C ASP A 250 -7.04 22.14 -16.32
N SER A 251 -7.99 22.94 -15.81
CA SER A 251 -9.12 23.43 -16.60
C SER A 251 -8.69 24.41 -17.70
N GLN A 252 -7.75 25.33 -17.42
CA GLN A 252 -7.23 26.29 -18.40
C GLN A 252 -6.38 25.57 -19.47
N ILE A 253 -5.52 24.64 -19.06
CA ILE A 253 -4.71 23.83 -19.97
C ILE A 253 -5.61 22.99 -20.89
N ALA A 254 -6.68 22.39 -20.37
CA ALA A 254 -7.64 21.64 -21.17
C ALA A 254 -8.39 22.52 -22.19
N GLN A 255 -8.50 23.83 -21.93
CA GLN A 255 -9.05 24.82 -22.85
C GLN A 255 -7.98 25.42 -23.79
N SER A 256 -6.78 24.83 -23.85
CA SER A 256 -5.63 25.31 -24.61
C SER A 256 -5.20 26.75 -24.25
N LYS A 257 -5.53 27.20 -23.03
CA LYS A 257 -5.10 28.50 -22.52
C LYS A 257 -3.77 28.35 -21.80
N TYR A 258 -2.82 29.23 -22.13
CA TYR A 258 -1.50 29.28 -21.48
C TYR A 258 -1.43 30.31 -20.34
N GLU A 259 -2.42 31.19 -20.19
CA GLU A 259 -2.47 32.19 -19.13
C GLU A 259 -3.30 31.69 -17.94
N LEU A 260 -2.64 31.40 -16.82
CA LEU A 260 -3.31 31.06 -15.57
C LEU A 260 -3.84 32.32 -14.89
N ARG A 261 -5.14 32.57 -15.06
CA ARG A 261 -5.85 33.72 -14.46
C ARG A 261 -6.42 33.38 -13.08
N CYS A 262 -6.62 34.42 -12.29
CA CYS A 262 -7.26 34.39 -10.98
C CYS A 262 -8.60 33.64 -11.05
N ILE A 263 -8.94 32.96 -9.95
CA ILE A 263 -10.15 32.12 -9.81
C ILE A 263 -11.33 32.94 -9.30
N SER A 264 -11.07 34.12 -8.71
CA SER A 264 -12.10 34.98 -8.10
C SER A 264 -13.22 35.31 -9.09
N THR A 265 -14.45 35.36 -8.57
CA THR A 265 -15.64 35.76 -9.33
C THR A 265 -15.79 37.28 -9.46
N GLU A 266 -14.94 38.06 -8.79
CA GLU A 266 -15.02 39.53 -8.74
C GLU A 266 -14.34 40.23 -9.94
N ASP A 267 -14.49 39.68 -11.16
CA ASP A 267 -13.87 40.19 -12.40
C ASP A 267 -12.35 40.42 -12.29
N CYS A 268 -11.65 39.56 -11.56
CA CYS A 268 -10.20 39.64 -11.44
C CYS A 268 -9.51 38.96 -12.63
N SER A 269 -8.92 39.76 -13.54
CA SER A 269 -8.15 39.25 -14.68
C SER A 269 -6.66 39.04 -14.38
N ALA A 270 -6.23 39.21 -13.13
CA ALA A 270 -4.84 39.08 -12.71
C ALA A 270 -4.30 37.65 -12.90
N SER A 271 -3.02 37.55 -13.19
CA SER A 271 -2.29 36.27 -13.24
C SER A 271 -1.62 35.95 -11.90
N PHE A 272 -1.10 34.73 -11.79
CA PHE A 272 -0.22 34.32 -10.69
C PHE A 272 1.24 34.65 -11.02
N SER A 273 2.03 35.02 -10.00
CA SER A 273 3.49 35.17 -10.19
C SER A 273 4.14 33.81 -10.50
N VAL A 274 5.35 33.81 -11.05
CA VAL A 274 6.10 32.56 -11.31
C VAL A 274 6.37 31.81 -10.01
N GLY A 275 6.72 32.54 -8.94
CA GLY A 275 6.94 31.96 -7.61
C GLY A 275 5.68 31.30 -7.05
N GLU A 276 4.52 31.95 -7.19
CA GLU A 276 3.23 31.39 -6.77
C GLU A 276 2.79 30.21 -7.65
N SER A 277 2.97 30.32 -8.96
CA SER A 277 2.62 29.27 -9.93
C SER A 277 3.41 27.98 -9.71
N SER A 278 4.69 28.10 -9.33
CA SER A 278 5.52 26.93 -9.04
C SER A 278 5.06 26.13 -7.81
N LYS A 279 4.24 26.71 -6.92
CA LYS A 279 3.71 26.01 -5.74
C LYS A 279 2.61 24.99 -6.07
N PHE A 280 1.94 25.14 -7.21
CA PHE A 280 0.80 24.28 -7.57
C PHE A 280 0.91 23.61 -8.94
N LEU A 281 1.87 24.01 -9.79
CA LEU A 281 2.09 23.38 -11.08
C LEU A 281 3.03 22.17 -10.99
N SER A 282 2.61 21.07 -11.61
CA SER A 282 3.48 19.91 -11.86
C SER A 282 4.42 20.18 -13.05
N ALA A 283 5.51 19.40 -13.14
CA ALA A 283 6.42 19.49 -14.27
C ALA A 283 5.72 19.23 -15.63
N GLU A 284 4.71 18.36 -15.64
CA GLU A 284 3.91 18.08 -16.83
C GLU A 284 3.03 19.28 -17.22
N GLN A 285 2.40 19.94 -16.24
CA GLN A 285 1.57 21.13 -16.47
C GLN A 285 2.41 22.31 -16.97
N VAL A 286 3.61 22.52 -16.41
CA VAL A 286 4.54 23.56 -16.88
C VAL A 286 4.88 23.33 -18.36
N ASN A 287 5.25 22.10 -18.72
CA ASN A 287 5.56 21.76 -20.12
C ASN A 287 4.34 21.94 -21.06
N ALA A 288 3.13 21.63 -20.59
CA ALA A 288 1.91 21.81 -21.37
C ALA A 288 1.62 23.30 -21.64
N ILE A 289 1.76 24.15 -20.62
CA ILE A 289 1.60 25.61 -20.74
C ILE A 289 2.64 26.19 -21.72
N ASP A 290 3.91 25.75 -21.62
CA ASP A 290 4.97 26.22 -22.51
C ASP A 290 4.74 25.84 -23.97
N ARG A 291 4.17 24.65 -24.24
CA ARG A 291 3.75 24.25 -25.59
C ARG A 291 2.62 25.14 -26.11
N ALA A 292 1.55 25.29 -25.33
CA ALA A 292 0.41 26.14 -25.70
C ALA A 292 0.83 27.61 -25.94
N ARG A 293 1.78 28.12 -25.16
CA ARG A 293 2.36 29.46 -25.37
C ARG A 293 3.11 29.58 -26.69
N LYS A 294 3.89 28.56 -27.07
CA LYS A 294 4.63 28.54 -28.34
C LYS A 294 3.68 28.46 -29.54
N GLU A 295 2.68 27.59 -29.47
CA GLU A 295 1.65 27.44 -30.52
C GLU A 295 0.90 28.76 -30.74
N ALA A 296 0.47 29.41 -29.65
CA ALA A 296 -0.20 30.71 -29.73
C ALA A 296 0.69 31.85 -30.25
N ALA A 297 2.01 31.75 -30.14
CA ALA A 297 2.94 32.72 -30.72
C ALA A 297 3.04 32.55 -32.24
N VAL A 298 3.13 31.30 -32.71
CA VAL A 298 3.17 30.98 -34.15
C VAL A 298 1.87 31.40 -34.84
N GLU A 299 0.70 31.11 -34.25
CA GLU A 299 -0.59 31.53 -34.82
C GLU A 299 -0.74 33.06 -34.94
N LYS A 300 -0.16 33.82 -34.02
CA LYS A 300 -0.19 35.30 -34.06
C LYS A 300 0.73 35.85 -35.16
N ASP A 301 1.86 35.21 -35.39
CA ASP A 301 2.80 35.59 -36.45
C ASP A 301 2.21 35.28 -37.84
N ASP A 302 1.50 34.15 -37.99
CA ASP A 302 0.82 33.76 -39.23
C ASP A 302 -0.40 34.66 -39.56
N GLN A 303 -1.07 35.24 -38.55
CA GLN A 303 -2.19 36.16 -38.74
C GLN A 303 -1.77 37.61 -39.05
N GLN A 304 -0.48 37.93 -38.95
CA GLN A 304 0.07 39.25 -39.24
C GLN A 304 0.74 39.35 -40.63
N GLN A 305 0.73 38.27 -41.41
CA GLN A 305 1.16 38.20 -42.81
C GLN A 305 -0.03 38.16 -43.77
#